data_AF-A0A496AW11-F1
#
_entry.id   AF-A0A496AW11-F1
#
_cell.length_a   1.000
_cell.length_b   1.000
_cell.length_c   1.000
_cell.angle_alpha   90.00
_cell.angle_beta   90.00
_cell.angle_gamma   90.00
#
_symmetry.space_group_name_H-M   'P 1'
#
loop_
_entity.id
_entity.type
_entity.pdbx_description
1 polymer ?
#
loop_
_entity_poly.entity_id
_entity_poly.type
_entity_poly.pdbx_seq_one_letter_code
_entity_poly.pdbx_strand_id
1 'polypeptide(L)' 'MLQGKTLPIFDKPICENLRTKAIYIPGGNLQNLVEYNPSTHYWCNCTAQVVGPDDDFVSPVSCERSRSCFKPIGGKPIA' A
#
# COMPACT_ATOMS: atom_id res chain seq x y z
N MET A 1 14.82 -19.95 0.38
CA MET A 1 13.46 -20.44 0.10
C MET A 1 12.49 -19.55 0.85
N LEU A 2 11.95 -18.49 0.24
CA LEU A 2 10.92 -17.67 0.88
C LEU A 2 9.63 -18.50 0.88
N GLN A 3 9.32 -19.14 2.02
CA GLN A 3 8.06 -19.84 2.21
C GLN A 3 6.89 -18.92 1.85
N GLY A 4 5.94 -19.48 1.09
CA GLY A 4 4.75 -18.80 0.60
C GLY A 4 4.06 -18.00 1.70
N LYS A 5 4.24 -16.68 1.65
CA LYS A 5 3.44 -15.74 2.43
C LYS A 5 2.07 -15.71 1.78
N THR A 6 1.09 -16.35 2.41
CA THR A 6 -0.32 -16.01 2.20
C THR A 6 -0.44 -14.51 2.44
N LEU A 7 -0.50 -13.72 1.37
CA LEU A 7 -0.70 -12.29 1.48
C LEU A 7 -2.06 -12.09 2.16
N PRO A 8 -2.20 -11.20 3.15
CA PRO A 8 -3.50 -10.86 3.71
C PRO A 8 -4.45 -10.53 2.55
N ILE A 9 -5.57 -11.26 2.51
CA ILE A 9 -6.61 -11.04 1.50
C ILE A 9 -7.32 -9.76 1.92
N PHE A 10 -6.93 -8.65 1.32
CA PHE A 10 -7.62 -7.38 1.45
C PHE A 10 -8.92 -7.41 0.64
N ASP A 11 -9.95 -6.67 1.08
CA ASP A 11 -11.22 -6.58 0.34
C ASP A 11 -11.10 -5.80 -0.97
N LYS A 12 -10.03 -5.01 -1.12
CA LYS A 12 -9.67 -4.24 -2.32
C LYS A 12 -8.20 -4.41 -2.65
N PRO A 13 -7.79 -4.30 -3.93
CA PRO A 13 -6.37 -4.25 -4.28
C PRO A 13 -5.71 -3.02 -3.65
N ILE A 14 -4.50 -3.20 -3.11
CA ILE A 14 -3.67 -2.12 -2.60
C ILE A 14 -2.51 -1.84 -3.57
N CYS A 15 -1.93 -0.65 -3.50
CA CYS A 15 -0.76 -0.31 -4.31
C CYS A 15 0.51 -0.97 -3.76
N GLU A 16 1.19 -1.78 -4.58
CA GLU A 16 2.50 -2.38 -4.31
C GLU A 16 3.56 -1.33 -4.02
N ASN A 17 3.38 -0.07 -4.42
CA ASN A 17 4.34 1.00 -4.13
C ASN A 17 4.03 1.77 -2.85
N LEU A 18 2.84 1.59 -2.25
CA LEU A 18 2.51 2.21 -0.97
C LEU A 18 3.22 1.47 0.16
N ARG A 19 3.83 2.23 1.07
CA ARG A 19 4.62 1.71 2.18
C ARG A 19 4.22 2.36 3.49
N THR A 20 4.38 1.62 4.57
CA THR A 20 4.34 2.06 5.96
C THR A 20 5.35 1.23 6.75
N LYS A 21 5.87 1.77 7.87
CA LYS A 21 6.80 1.06 8.76
C LYS A 21 6.25 -0.31 9.18
N ALA A 22 4.93 -0.44 9.31
CA ALA A 22 4.25 -1.65 9.75
C ALA A 22 4.60 -2.89 8.91
N ILE A 23 4.91 -2.75 7.61
CA ILE A 23 5.21 -3.91 6.74
C ILE A 23 6.55 -4.58 7.06
N TYR A 24 7.44 -3.85 7.73
CA TYR A 24 8.78 -4.32 8.10
C TYR A 24 8.84 -4.82 9.54
N ILE A 25 7.78 -4.64 10.31
CA ILE A 25 7.70 -5.06 11.71
C ILE A 25 6.96 -6.40 11.77
N PRO A 26 7.55 -7.47 12.35
CA PRO A 26 6.82 -8.70 12.64
C PRO A 26 5.58 -8.40 13.51
N GLY A 27 4.40 -8.80 13.03
CA GLY A 27 3.12 -8.47 13.69
C GLY A 27 2.65 -7.02 13.52
N GLY A 28 3.28 -6.23 12.63
CA GLY A 28 2.86 -4.87 12.33
C GLY A 28 1.45 -4.80 11.72
N ASN A 29 0.74 -3.70 11.99
CA ASN A 29 -0.64 -3.52 11.53
C ASN A 29 -0.70 -3.23 10.02
N LEU A 30 -0.99 -4.26 9.23
CA LEU A 30 -1.15 -4.17 7.78
C LEU A 30 -2.49 -3.53 7.35
N GLN A 31 -3.45 -3.38 8.26
CA GLN A 31 -4.72 -2.68 7.97
C GLN A 31 -4.48 -1.23 7.54
N ASN A 32 -3.38 -0.63 8.02
CA ASN A 32 -2.99 0.71 7.62
C ASN A 32 -2.70 0.84 6.11
N LEU A 33 -2.49 -0.25 5.36
CA LEU A 33 -2.36 -0.21 3.89
C LEU A 33 -3.70 -0.21 3.15
N VAL A 34 -4.79 -0.51 3.86
CA VAL A 34 -6.15 -0.58 3.31
C VAL A 34 -6.97 0.64 3.73
N GLU A 35 -6.84 0.99 5.01
CA GLU A 35 -7.55 2.07 5.67
C GLU A 35 -6.59 3.19 6.07
N TYR A 36 -7.02 4.42 5.86
CA TYR A 36 -6.25 5.58 6.25
C TYR A 36 -6.17 5.68 7.78
N ASN A 37 -4.95 5.83 8.27
CA ASN A 37 -4.67 6.11 9.68
C ASN A 37 -3.77 7.35 9.77
N PRO A 38 -4.22 8.45 10.41
CA PRO A 38 -3.46 9.70 10.49
C PRO A 38 -2.17 9.58 11.31
N SER A 39 -2.06 8.55 12.18
CA SER A 39 -0.85 8.27 12.95
C SER A 39 0.18 7.43 12.18
N THR A 40 -0.17 6.97 10.98
CA THR A 40 0.73 6.17 10.14
C THR A 40 1.47 7.07 9.17
N HIS A 41 2.79 6.92 9.14
CA HIS A 41 3.60 7.53 8.11
C HIS A 41 3.60 6.67 6.83
N TYR A 42 3.18 7.28 5.73
CA TYR A 42 3.08 6.64 4.41
C TYR A 42 4.12 7.22 3.47
N TRP A 43 4.68 6.37 2.60
CA TRP A 43 5.55 6.83 1.52
C TRP A 43 5.38 5.97 0.25
N CYS A 44 5.75 6.56 -0.88
CA CYS A 44 5.78 5.89 -2.16
C CYS A 44 7.16 5.26 -2.38
N ASN A 45 7.21 4.00 -2.77
CA ASN A 45 8.45 3.31 -3.07
C ASN A 45 9.12 3.81 -4.37
N CYS A 46 8.36 4.44 -5.28
CA CYS A 46 8.91 5.00 -6.52
C CYS A 46 9.75 6.26 -6.27
N THR A 47 9.36 7.08 -5.28
CA THR A 47 9.98 8.38 -4.99
C THR A 47 10.76 8.37 -3.68
N ALA A 48 10.54 7.37 -2.81
CA ALA A 48 10.99 7.34 -1.42
C ALA A 48 10.53 8.57 -0.59
N GLN A 49 9.38 9.16 -0.95
CA GLN A 49 8.82 10.36 -0.30
C GLN A 49 7.34 10.15 0.08
N VAL A 50 6.79 11.08 0.87
CA VAL A 50 5.35 11.16 1.19
C VAL A 50 4.48 11.57 0.00
N VAL A 51 5.10 11.98 -1.10
CA VAL A 51 4.46 12.32 -2.38
C VAL A 51 4.80 11.28 -3.45
N GLY A 52 3.85 11.02 -4.34
CA GLY A 52 4.02 10.14 -5.50
C GLY A 52 4.77 10.83 -6.66
N PRO A 53 4.98 10.10 -7.77
CA PRO A 53 5.59 10.68 -8.99
C PRO A 53 4.68 11.70 -9.71
N ASP A 54 3.44 11.80 -9.26
CA ASP A 54 2.41 12.78 -9.65
C ASP A 54 2.40 14.03 -8.77
N ASP A 55 3.36 14.17 -7.84
CA ASP A 55 3.46 15.28 -6.86
C ASP A 55 2.30 15.33 -5.84
N ASP A 56 1.48 14.27 -5.77
CA ASP A 56 0.37 14.17 -4.83
C ASP A 56 0.69 13.26 -3.63
N PHE A 57 0.19 13.63 -2.45
CA PHE A 57 0.35 12.85 -1.22
C PHE A 57 -0.13 11.40 -1.36
N VAL A 58 0.66 10.47 -0.83
CA VAL A 58 0.28 9.05 -0.82
C VAL A 58 -0.50 8.65 0.41
N SER A 59 -1.51 7.82 0.21
CA SER A 59 -2.32 7.23 1.27
C SER A 59 -3.04 5.98 0.74
N PRO A 60 -3.61 5.14 1.62
CA PRO A 60 -4.44 4.01 1.20
C PRO A 60 -5.68 4.39 0.38
N VAL A 61 -6.12 5.65 0.45
CA VAL A 61 -7.28 6.17 -0.28
C VAL A 61 -6.85 6.76 -1.63
N SER A 62 -5.70 7.44 -1.67
CA SER A 62 -5.22 8.12 -2.89
C SER A 62 -4.36 7.25 -3.81
N CYS A 63 -3.75 6.18 -3.29
CA CYS A 63 -2.97 5.23 -4.09
C CYS A 63 -3.87 4.15 -4.71
N GLU A 64 -4.68 4.56 -5.68
CA GLU A 64 -5.62 3.71 -6.43
C GLU A 64 -5.32 3.67 -7.94
N ARG A 65 -6.16 2.97 -8.72
CA ARG A 65 -5.97 2.70 -10.16
C ARG A 65 -5.83 3.95 -11.04
N SER A 66 -6.27 5.11 -10.57
CA SER A 66 -6.15 6.39 -11.28
C SER A 66 -4.70 6.89 -11.36
N ARG A 67 -3.80 6.44 -10.47
CA ARG A 67 -2.38 6.79 -10.51
C ARG A 67 -1.60 5.92 -11.49
N SER A 68 -0.75 6.54 -12.30
CA SER A 68 0.09 5.85 -13.29
C SER A 68 1.07 4.83 -12.68
N CYS A 69 1.52 5.06 -11.44
CA CYS A 69 2.42 4.15 -10.74
C CYS A 69 1.70 3.07 -9.91
N PHE A 70 0.36 2.98 -9.99
CA PHE A 70 -0.40 1.99 -9.24
C PHE A 70 -0.11 0.58 -9.76
N LYS A 71 0.39 -0.28 -8.86
CA LYS A 71 0.59 -1.71 -9.12
C LYS A 71 -0.26 -2.51 -8.14
N PRO A 72 -1.34 -3.19 -8.55
CA PRO A 72 -2.21 -3.87 -7.60
C PRO A 72 -1.53 -5.11 -6.99
N ILE A 73 -1.65 -5.25 -5.67
CA ILE A 73 -1.39 -6.52 -4.95
C ILE A 73 -2.56 -6.85 -4.01
N GLY A 74 -2.85 -8.13 -3.86
CA GLY A 74 -4.00 -8.60 -3.08
C GLY A 74 -5.34 -8.15 -3.66
N GLY A 75 -6.44 -8.50 -2.96
CA GLY A 75 -7.79 -8.25 -3.44
C GLY A 75 -8.28 -9.23 -4.50
N LYS A 76 -9.58 -9.54 -4.48
CA LYS A 76 -10.24 -10.06 -5.70
C LYS A 76 -10.42 -8.88 -6.65
N PRO A 77 -10.17 -9.04 -7.97
CA PRO A 77 -10.63 -8.07 -8.94
C PRO A 77 -12.14 -7.88 -8.74
N ILE A 78 -12.57 -6.67 -8.42
CA ILE A 78 -13.97 -6.31 -8.49
C ILE A 78 -14.27 -6.21 -9.99
N ALA A 79 -15.06 -7.17 -10.49
CA ALA A 79 -15.53 -7.23 -11.87
C ALA A 79 -16.30 -5.97 -12.27
#